data_AF-A0A3L5TSS0-F1
#
_entry.id   AF-A0A3L5TSS0-F1
#
_cell.length_a   1.000
_cell.length_b   1.000
_cell.length_c   1.000
_cell.angle_alpha   90.00
_cell.angle_beta   90.00
_cell.angle_gamma   90.00
#
_symmetry.space_group_name_H-M   'P 1'
#
loop_
_entity.id
_entity.type
_entity.pdbx_description
1 polymer ?
#
loop_
_entity_poly.entity_id
_entity_poly.type
_entity_poly.pdbx_seq_one_letter_code
_entity_poly.pdbx_strand_id
1 'polypeptide(L)'
;LYGLHERCLNNLVSRFNEGLIKDFYTYFLETWSLAMYHDRFTDFRDEVRELLSNSPEKGIEAVEEKVRQIIDEDVPMNESQKEQLLKIYQETGTKRAVDTRFLSFLSYNYYHLPMYAKPGMV
;
A
#
# COMPACT_ATOMS: atom_id res chain seq x y z
N LEU A 1 11.54 -8.26 0.74
CA LEU A 1 11.34 -7.23 1.79
C LEU A 1 12.51 -6.24 1.92
N TYR A 2 13.74 -6.63 1.56
CA TYR A 2 14.88 -5.71 1.56
C TYR A 2 14.62 -4.49 0.65
N GLY A 3 15.03 -3.30 1.09
CA GLY A 3 14.82 -2.04 0.37
C GLY A 3 13.43 -1.41 0.53
N LEU A 4 12.56 -1.94 1.40
CA LEU A 4 11.28 -1.32 1.76
C LEU A 4 11.41 -0.46 3.02
N HIS A 5 10.73 0.68 3.02
CA HIS A 5 10.59 1.53 4.19
C HIS A 5 9.70 0.85 5.25
N GLU A 6 10.00 1.01 6.53
CA GLU A 6 9.32 0.33 7.64
C GLU A 6 7.82 0.68 7.75
N ARG A 7 7.44 1.87 7.27
CA ARG A 7 6.04 2.31 7.17
C ARG A 7 5.23 1.46 6.20
N CYS A 8 5.83 0.97 5.13
CA CYS A 8 5.17 0.05 4.18
C CYS A 8 4.87 -1.30 4.82
N LEU A 9 5.58 -1.66 5.89
CA LEU A 9 5.43 -2.90 6.64
C LEU A 9 4.68 -2.65 7.95
N ASN A 10 3.63 -1.83 7.89
CA ASN A 10 2.72 -1.56 9.00
C ASN A 10 3.39 -0.87 10.21
N ASN A 11 4.22 0.15 9.95
CA ASN A 11 4.95 0.90 10.98
C ASN A 11 5.78 0.00 11.91
N LEU A 12 6.55 -0.89 11.30
CA LEU A 12 7.24 -2.00 11.96
C LEU A 12 8.07 -1.56 13.19
N VAL A 13 8.84 -0.47 13.06
CA VAL A 13 9.68 0.06 14.16
C VAL A 13 8.83 0.57 15.32
N SER A 14 7.75 1.31 15.04
CA SER A 14 6.84 1.81 16.08
C SER A 14 6.20 0.66 16.84
N ARG A 15 5.66 -0.33 16.11
CA ARG A 15 4.99 -1.50 16.71
C ARG A 15 5.94 -2.37 17.52
N PHE A 16 7.21 -2.48 17.11
CA PHE A 16 8.22 -3.17 17.91
C PHE A 16 8.52 -2.41 19.21
N ASN A 17 8.72 -1.09 19.13
CA ASN A 17 8.97 -0.26 20.31
C ASN A 17 7.80 -0.24 21.30
N GLU A 18 6.56 -0.32 20.80
CA GLU A 18 5.34 -0.44 21.59
C GLU A 18 5.12 -1.85 22.17
N GLY A 19 5.98 -2.82 21.84
CA GLY A 19 5.87 -4.21 22.30
C GLY A 19 4.75 -5.02 21.64
N LEU A 20 4.13 -4.50 20.57
CA LEU A 20 3.12 -5.20 19.78
C LEU A 20 3.76 -6.31 18.92
N ILE A 21 4.99 -6.08 18.44
CA ILE A 21 5.80 -7.10 17.76
C ILE A 21 6.85 -7.58 18.75
N LYS A 22 6.73 -8.84 19.20
CA LYS A 22 7.69 -9.45 20.14
C LYS A 22 8.92 -10.00 19.43
N ASP A 23 8.71 -10.55 18.24
CA ASP A 23 9.73 -11.20 17.43
C ASP A 23 9.40 -10.99 15.96
N PHE A 24 10.36 -10.43 15.22
CA PHE A 24 10.19 -10.20 13.79
C PHE A 24 10.08 -11.49 13.01
N TYR A 25 10.75 -12.57 13.44
CA TYR A 25 10.68 -13.84 12.74
C TYR A 25 9.25 -14.38 12.77
N THR A 26 8.65 -14.47 13.96
CA THR A 26 7.25 -14.90 14.12
C THR A 26 6.27 -13.97 13.41
N TYR A 27 6.46 -12.64 13.49
CA TYR A 27 5.59 -11.66 12.84
C TYR A 27 5.55 -11.81 11.30
N PHE A 28 6.71 -12.10 10.70
CA PHE A 28 6.85 -12.30 9.26
C PHE A 28 6.53 -13.73 8.79
N LEU A 29 6.23 -14.65 9.71
CA LEU A 29 5.64 -15.96 9.39
C LEU A 29 4.12 -15.93 9.33
N GLU A 30 3.50 -14.85 9.81
CA GLU A 30 2.05 -14.72 9.77
C GLU A 30 1.52 -14.63 8.33
N THR A 31 0.32 -15.19 8.16
CA THR A 31 -0.39 -15.36 6.90
C THR A 31 -0.51 -14.08 6.08
N TRP A 32 -0.68 -12.92 6.72
CA TRP A 32 -0.83 -11.63 6.03
C TRP A 32 0.40 -11.24 5.21
N SER A 33 1.59 -11.72 5.60
CA SER A 33 2.86 -11.35 4.98
C SER A 33 3.21 -12.18 3.75
N LEU A 34 2.55 -13.32 3.56
CA LEU A 34 2.86 -14.29 2.49
C LEU A 34 2.72 -13.70 1.09
N ALA A 35 1.70 -12.86 0.86
CA ALA A 35 1.53 -12.15 -0.41
C ALA A 35 2.74 -11.28 -0.76
N MET A 36 3.48 -10.75 0.22
CA MET A 36 4.67 -9.93 -0.01
C MET A 36 5.90 -10.74 -0.43
N TYR A 37 5.90 -12.04 -0.17
CA TYR A 37 6.96 -12.96 -0.62
C TYR A 37 6.67 -13.56 -1.98
N HIS A 38 5.47 -13.38 -2.51
CA HIS A 38 5.10 -13.87 -3.82
C HIS A 38 5.97 -13.17 -4.90
N ASP A 39 6.47 -13.94 -5.86
CA ASP A 39 7.31 -13.45 -6.96
C ASP A 39 6.66 -12.27 -7.72
N ARG A 40 5.37 -12.39 -8.04
CA ARG A 40 4.54 -11.37 -8.71
C ARG A 40 4.17 -10.15 -7.85
N PHE A 41 4.56 -10.12 -6.58
CA PHE A 41 4.27 -8.97 -5.73
C PHE A 41 5.02 -7.71 -6.20
N THR A 42 6.19 -7.87 -6.83
CA THR A 42 6.91 -6.74 -7.44
C THR A 42 6.10 -6.11 -8.57
N ASP A 43 5.53 -6.92 -9.44
CA ASP A 43 4.72 -6.45 -10.57
C ASP A 43 3.48 -5.70 -10.06
N PHE A 44 2.82 -6.23 -9.03
CA PHE A 44 1.71 -5.54 -8.37
C PHE A 44 2.11 -4.18 -7.80
N ARG A 45 3.30 -4.07 -7.20
CA ARG A 45 3.80 -2.79 -6.67
C ARG A 45 4.05 -1.77 -7.77
N ASP A 46 4.58 -2.22 -8.91
CA ASP A 46 4.84 -1.36 -10.06
C ASP A 46 3.52 -0.88 -10.68
N GLU A 47 2.51 -1.76 -10.79
CA GLU A 47 1.14 -1.37 -11.20
C GLU A 47 0.51 -0.35 -10.25
N VAL A 48 0.63 -0.55 -8.93
CA VAL A 48 0.11 0.40 -7.95
C VAL A 48 0.83 1.74 -8.06
N ARG A 49 2.14 1.75 -8.30
CA ARG A 49 2.89 2.98 -8.51
C ARG A 49 2.39 3.72 -9.74
N GLU A 50 2.19 3.02 -10.85
CA GLU A 50 1.63 3.59 -12.08
C GLU A 50 0.22 4.18 -11.85
N LEU A 51 -0.62 3.52 -11.07
CA LEU A 51 -1.94 4.06 -10.68
C LEU A 51 -1.88 5.31 -9.80
N LEU A 52 -0.82 5.46 -9.00
CA LEU A 52 -0.62 6.67 -8.17
C LEU A 52 -0.03 7.82 -9.00
N SER A 53 0.76 7.51 -10.03
CA SER A 53 1.30 8.47 -10.99
C SER A 53 0.24 8.97 -11.97
N ASN A 54 -0.69 8.10 -12.38
CA ASN A 54 -1.73 8.41 -13.35
C ASN A 54 -3.05 8.73 -12.66
N SER A 55 -3.49 9.99 -12.73
CA SER A 55 -4.81 10.37 -12.24
C SER A 55 -5.90 9.71 -13.10
N PRO A 56 -6.85 8.97 -12.52
CA PRO A 56 -7.92 8.31 -13.28
C PRO A 56 -8.97 9.32 -13.81
N GLU A 57 -9.02 10.55 -13.28
CA GLU A 57 -9.95 11.60 -13.70
C GLU A 57 -9.21 12.77 -14.36
N LYS A 58 -9.71 13.21 -15.52
CA LYS A 58 -9.14 14.35 -16.26
C LYS A 58 -9.35 15.64 -15.46
N GLY A 59 -8.26 16.23 -14.99
CA GLY A 59 -8.25 17.55 -14.33
C GLY A 59 -7.97 17.51 -12.83
N ILE A 60 -7.81 16.33 -12.22
CA ILE A 60 -7.34 16.21 -10.83
C ILE A 60 -5.85 15.85 -10.83
N GLU A 61 -5.05 16.61 -10.08
CA GLU A 61 -3.62 16.32 -9.86
C GLU A 61 -3.43 14.89 -9.35
N ALA A 62 -2.44 14.18 -9.88
CA ALA A 62 -2.12 12.84 -9.41
C ALA A 62 -1.64 12.88 -7.95
N VAL A 63 -1.92 11.83 -7.17
CA VAL A 63 -1.50 11.73 -5.77
C VAL A 63 0.01 11.90 -5.65
N GLU A 64 0.78 11.29 -6.56
CA GLU A 64 2.23 11.41 -6.57
C GLU A 64 2.71 12.85 -6.83
N GLU A 65 2.05 13.59 -7.71
CA GLU A 65 2.40 14.97 -8.03
C GLU A 65 2.18 15.89 -6.83
N LYS A 66 1.09 15.69 -6.09
CA LYS A 66 0.83 16.40 -4.84
C LYS A 66 1.87 16.07 -3.77
N VAL A 67 2.28 14.81 -3.68
CA VAL A 67 3.33 14.38 -2.74
C VAL A 67 4.66 15.05 -3.07
N ARG A 68 5.05 15.14 -4.35
CA ARG A 68 6.28 15.84 -4.74
C ARG A 68 6.26 17.32 -4.36
N GLN A 69 5.14 18.01 -4.62
CA GLN A 69 4.97 19.42 -4.23
C GLN A 69 5.20 19.65 -2.72
N ILE A 70 4.78 18.71 -1.87
CA ILE A 70 4.91 18.82 -0.42
C ILE A 70 6.34 18.47 0.06
N ILE A 71 7.02 17.52 -0.61
CA ILE A 71 8.38 17.10 -0.24
C ILE A 71 9.42 18.13 -0.66
N ASP A 72 9.21 18.84 -1.78
CA ASP A 72 10.12 19.90 -2.25
C ASP A 72 10.23 21.08 -1.25
N GLU A 73 9.33 21.18 -0.27
CA GLU A 73 9.39 22.17 0.81
C GLU A 73 10.36 21.79 1.95
N ASP A 74 11.02 20.61 1.90
CA ASP A 74 11.99 20.08 2.88
C ASP A 74 11.48 20.07 4.35
N VAL A 75 10.16 20.13 4.52
CA VAL A 75 9.45 20.13 5.80
C VAL A 75 8.75 18.78 5.97
N PRO A 76 8.85 18.11 7.14
CA PRO A 76 8.07 16.91 7.41
C PRO A 76 6.58 17.20 7.30
N MET A 77 5.89 16.41 6.48
CA MET A 77 4.44 16.52 6.27
C MET A 77 3.67 16.70 7.59
N ASN A 78 2.95 17.81 7.69
CA ASN A 78 2.06 18.05 8.83
C ASN A 78 0.78 17.19 8.73
N GLU A 79 0.05 17.04 9.84
CA GLU A 79 -1.16 16.20 9.87
C GLU A 79 -2.24 16.71 8.89
N SER A 80 -2.36 18.02 8.68
CA SER A 80 -3.32 18.59 7.74
C SER A 80 -3.03 18.21 6.28
N GLN A 81 -1.75 18.23 5.88
CA GLN A 81 -1.29 17.80 4.56
C GLN A 81 -1.54 16.31 4.35
N LYS A 82 -1.33 15.47 5.39
CA LYS A 82 -1.66 14.03 5.32
C LYS A 82 -3.15 13.80 5.13
N GLU A 83 -3.99 14.51 5.88
CA GLU A 83 -5.44 14.44 5.72
C GLU A 83 -5.90 14.87 4.31
N GLN A 84 -5.29 15.91 3.75
CA GLN A 84 -5.57 16.35 2.39
C GLN A 84 -5.18 15.27 1.36
N LEU A 85 -3.99 14.67 1.47
CA LEU A 85 -3.58 13.58 0.58
C LEU A 85 -4.50 12.36 0.71
N LEU A 86 -4.92 12.02 1.94
CA LEU A 86 -5.87 10.93 2.18
C LEU A 86 -7.22 11.21 1.53
N LYS A 87 -7.71 12.46 1.58
CA LYS A 87 -8.94 12.86 0.89
C LYS A 87 -8.80 12.71 -0.60
N ILE A 88 -7.73 13.23 -1.20
CA ILE A 88 -7.46 13.10 -2.64
C ILE A 88 -7.47 11.61 -3.01
N TYR A 89 -6.68 10.78 -2.33
CA TYR A 89 -6.62 9.33 -2.59
C TYR A 89 -7.99 8.64 -2.55
N GLN A 90 -8.87 9.05 -1.62
CA GLN A 90 -10.22 8.50 -1.47
C GLN A 90 -11.21 9.04 -2.51
N GLU A 91 -11.14 10.33 -2.84
CA GLU A 91 -12.10 11.04 -3.69
C GLU A 91 -11.82 10.86 -5.18
N THR A 92 -10.56 10.77 -5.60
CA THR A 92 -10.17 10.65 -7.02
C THR A 92 -10.43 9.28 -7.63
N GLY A 93 -11.06 8.34 -6.91
CA GLY A 93 -11.21 6.96 -7.39
C GLY A 93 -9.90 6.17 -7.47
N THR A 94 -8.75 6.78 -7.16
CA THR A 94 -7.43 6.11 -7.10
C THR A 94 -7.46 4.96 -6.09
N LYS A 95 -8.06 5.17 -4.91
CA LYS A 95 -8.30 4.10 -3.95
C LYS A 95 -9.05 2.92 -4.55
N ARG A 96 -10.13 3.18 -5.29
CA ARG A 96 -10.94 2.13 -5.93
C ARG A 96 -10.15 1.38 -6.99
N ALA A 97 -9.33 2.08 -7.77
CA ALA A 97 -8.45 1.46 -8.77
C ALA A 97 -7.41 0.53 -8.11
N VAL A 98 -6.76 1.00 -7.03
CA VAL A 98 -5.81 0.20 -6.24
C VAL A 98 -6.49 -1.01 -5.62
N ASP A 99 -7.66 -0.83 -4.98
CA ASP A 99 -8.42 -1.93 -4.38
C ASP A 99 -8.83 -2.97 -5.44
N THR A 100 -9.23 -2.53 -6.64
CA THR A 100 -9.59 -3.42 -7.75
C THR A 100 -8.39 -4.22 -8.26
N ARG A 101 -7.22 -3.59 -8.39
CA ARG A 101 -5.98 -4.27 -8.76
C ARG A 101 -5.53 -5.24 -7.68
N PHE A 102 -5.62 -4.86 -6.40
CA PHE A 102 -5.31 -5.75 -5.28
C PHE A 102 -6.18 -7.00 -5.28
N LEU A 103 -7.51 -6.84 -5.46
CA LEU A 103 -8.42 -7.97 -5.56
C LEU A 103 -8.13 -8.87 -6.78
N SER A 104 -7.73 -8.26 -7.90
CA SER A 104 -7.33 -8.98 -9.11
C SER A 104 -6.04 -9.78 -8.89
N PHE A 105 -5.04 -9.20 -8.21
CA PHE A 105 -3.80 -9.87 -7.81
C PHE A 105 -4.09 -11.09 -6.92
N LEU A 106 -4.92 -10.93 -5.89
CA LEU A 106 -5.28 -12.05 -5.01
C LEU A 106 -6.06 -13.13 -5.74
N SER A 107 -7.01 -12.74 -6.59
CA SER A 107 -7.84 -13.70 -7.34
C SER A 107 -7.01 -14.49 -8.35
N TYR A 108 -6.07 -13.84 -9.03
CA TYR A 108 -5.20 -14.46 -10.01
C TYR A 108 -4.19 -15.42 -9.35
N ASN A 109 -3.67 -15.07 -8.18
CA ASN A 109 -2.70 -15.89 -7.44
C ASN A 109 -3.34 -16.79 -6.38
N TYR A 110 -4.68 -16.98 -6.41
CA TYR A 110 -5.41 -17.72 -5.37
C TYR A 110 -4.90 -19.15 -5.16
N TYR A 111 -4.43 -19.82 -6.21
CA TYR A 111 -3.84 -21.17 -6.08
C TYR A 111 -2.61 -21.19 -5.15
N HIS A 112 -1.81 -20.13 -5.17
CA HIS A 112 -0.64 -19.97 -4.31
C HIS A 112 -0.95 -19.21 -3.01
N LEU A 113 -2.04 -18.45 -3.01
CA LEU A 113 -2.48 -17.60 -1.90
C LEU A 113 -3.89 -17.97 -1.37
N PRO A 114 -4.19 -19.26 -1.08
CA PRO A 114 -5.55 -19.71 -0.71
C PRO A 114 -6.00 -19.22 0.68
N MET A 115 -5.06 -18.73 1.48
CA MET A 115 -5.29 -18.21 2.82
C MET A 115 -5.94 -16.81 2.81
N TYR A 116 -5.97 -16.12 1.67
CA TYR A 116 -6.61 -14.82 1.53
C TYR A 116 -8.05 -14.97 1.05
N ALA A 117 -8.97 -14.29 1.71
CA ALA A 117 -10.37 -14.27 1.31
C ALA A 117 -10.60 -13.38 0.09
N LYS A 118 -11.42 -13.83 -0.86
CA LYS A 118 -11.91 -13.02 -1.99
C LYS A 118 -13.39 -12.67 -1.80
N PRO A 119 -13.88 -11.58 -2.42
CA PRO A 119 -15.30 -11.27 -2.45
C PRO A 119 -16.12 -12.46 -2.99
N GLY A 120 -17.14 -12.88 -2.25
CA GLY A 120 -17.99 -14.04 -2.60
C GLY A 120 -17.55 -15.39 -2.00
N MET A 121 -16.60 -15.41 -1.06
CA MET A 121 -16.24 -16.61 -0.29
C MET A 121 -17.10 -16.85 0.97
N VAL A 122 -18.10 -16.01 1.26
CA VAL A 122 -19.07 -16.17 2.36
C VAL A 122 -20.46 -15.72 1.89
#